data_AF-A0A939EHX1-F1
#
_entry.id   AF-A0A939EHX1-F1
#
_cell.length_a   1.000
_cell.length_b   1.000
_cell.length_c   1.000
_cell.angle_alpha   90.00
_cell.angle_beta   90.00
_cell.angle_gamma   90.00
#
_symmetry.space_group_name_H-M   'P 1'
#
loop_
_entity.id
_entity.type
_entity.pdbx_description
1 polymer ?
#
loop_
_entity_poly.entity_id
_entity_poly.type
_entity_poly.pdbx_seq_one_letter_code
_entity_poly.pdbx_strand_id
1 'polypeptide(L)'
;MAPPGEDLILHETTLTAQYGMSRTPIRQILQRLAYERLVETKSGVGTVVVAMAEDNRNRDLVTHRGILQAVLLHQLPPLTIAQHSDILALAGMASMLEDEDRDLHYDLRNRMHALLAEVIPDPILRDTFSASFWRVVRWHMQDLASDKKGAAETLRNLIRHIAGYTPRDSTDLFRCVIDGELAPAGI
;
A
#
# COMPACT_ATOMS: atom_id res chain seq x y z
N MET A 1 -18.98 3.25 -8.47
CA MET A 1 -17.52 3.09 -8.36
C MET A 1 -17.21 1.70 -8.90
N ALA A 2 -16.44 1.57 -9.97
CA ALA A 2 -16.17 0.27 -10.60
C ALA A 2 -15.45 -0.68 -9.61
N PRO A 3 -15.73 -2.00 -9.66
CA PRO A 3 -15.02 -2.96 -8.83
C PRO A 3 -13.51 -2.96 -9.16
N PRO A 4 -12.63 -3.25 -8.18
CA PRO A 4 -11.20 -3.44 -8.45
C PRO A 4 -11.00 -4.53 -9.51
N GLY A 5 -10.29 -4.21 -10.61
CA GLY A 5 -9.91 -5.20 -11.63
C GLY A 5 -10.69 -5.15 -12.95
N GLU A 6 -11.74 -4.34 -13.07
CA GLU A 6 -12.34 -4.02 -14.39
C GLU A 6 -11.55 -2.90 -15.09
N ASP A 7 -11.61 -2.86 -16.43
CA ASP A 7 -10.97 -1.87 -17.30
C ASP A 7 -11.46 -0.44 -16.97
N LEU A 8 -10.95 0.16 -15.89
CA LEU A 8 -11.21 1.54 -15.53
C LEU A 8 -10.36 2.43 -16.43
N ILE A 9 -11.02 3.09 -17.36
CA ILE A 9 -10.39 4.08 -18.25
C ILE A 9 -10.42 5.45 -17.58
N LEU A 10 -9.24 5.98 -17.32
CA LEU A 10 -8.99 7.31 -16.80
C LEU A 10 -8.79 8.29 -17.98
N HIS A 11 -9.82 9.10 -18.23
CA HIS A 11 -9.75 10.18 -19.22
C HIS A 11 -9.30 11.48 -18.57
N GLU A 12 -8.28 12.13 -19.14
CA GLU A 12 -7.76 13.42 -18.65
C GLU A 12 -8.89 14.46 -18.49
N THR A 13 -9.78 14.56 -19.47
CA THR A 13 -10.89 15.53 -19.47
C THR A 13 -11.87 15.29 -18.33
N THR A 14 -12.22 14.03 -18.06
CA THR A 14 -13.10 13.65 -16.95
C THR A 14 -12.45 14.00 -15.61
N LEU A 15 -11.16 13.68 -15.45
CA LEU A 15 -10.42 14.00 -14.23
C LEU A 15 -10.26 15.51 -14.01
N THR A 16 -9.99 16.31 -15.07
CA THR A 16 -9.94 17.77 -14.93
C THR A 16 -11.25 18.37 -14.44
N ALA A 17 -12.38 17.86 -14.94
CA ALA A 17 -13.71 18.33 -14.51
C ALA A 17 -14.02 17.89 -13.08
N GLN A 18 -13.71 16.64 -12.73
CA GLN A 18 -13.99 16.08 -11.41
C GLN A 18 -13.21 16.77 -10.29
N TYR A 19 -11.92 17.07 -10.52
CA TYR A 19 -11.02 17.61 -9.50
C TYR A 19 -10.81 19.13 -9.62
N GLY A 20 -11.45 19.80 -10.60
CA GLY A 20 -11.30 21.25 -10.82
C GLY A 20 -9.88 21.69 -11.19
N MET A 21 -9.07 20.77 -11.72
CA MET A 21 -7.66 21.00 -12.06
C MET A 21 -7.47 21.23 -13.57
N SER A 22 -6.39 21.92 -13.95
CA SER A 22 -6.00 22.03 -15.36
C SER A 22 -5.43 20.70 -15.90
N ARG A 23 -5.27 20.58 -17.22
CA ARG A 23 -4.79 19.33 -17.85
C ARG A 23 -3.34 18.99 -17.48
N THR A 24 -2.49 19.99 -17.26
CA THR A 24 -1.07 19.79 -16.93
C THR A 24 -0.85 18.97 -15.65
N PRO A 25 -1.41 19.33 -14.49
CA PRO A 25 -1.25 18.54 -13.26
C PRO A 25 -1.91 17.16 -13.37
N ILE A 26 -3.08 17.03 -14.00
CA ILE A 26 -3.71 15.72 -14.24
C ILE A 26 -2.79 14.81 -15.07
N ARG A 27 -2.19 15.34 -16.14
CA ARG A 27 -1.25 14.57 -16.97
C ARG A 27 0.00 14.15 -16.19
N GLN A 28 0.55 15.02 -15.36
CA GLN A 28 1.69 14.68 -14.50
C GLN A 28 1.34 13.56 -13.50
N ILE A 29 0.14 13.60 -12.91
CA ILE A 29 -0.35 12.55 -12.02
C ILE A 29 -0.48 11.22 -12.78
N LEU A 30 -1.11 11.20 -13.95
CA LEU A 30 -1.26 9.99 -14.76
C LEU A 30 0.10 9.44 -15.21
N GLN A 31 1.06 10.30 -15.56
CA GLN A 31 2.43 9.89 -15.88
C GLN A 31 3.14 9.28 -14.66
N ARG A 32 2.96 9.82 -13.45
CA ARG A 32 3.51 9.24 -12.22
C ARG A 32 2.88 7.89 -11.91
N LEU A 33 1.57 7.75 -12.02
CA LEU A 33 0.87 6.47 -11.86
C LEU A 33 1.34 5.43 -12.89
N ALA A 34 1.64 5.86 -14.13
CA ALA A 34 2.16 4.98 -15.17
C ALA A 34 3.59 4.53 -14.87
N TYR A 35 4.43 5.45 -14.37
CA TYR A 35 5.78 5.13 -13.92
C TYR A 35 5.78 4.09 -12.79
N GLU A 36 4.83 4.17 -11.86
CA GLU A 36 4.63 3.19 -10.77
C GLU A 36 3.97 1.87 -11.24
N ARG A 37 3.59 1.78 -12.52
CA ARG A 37 2.86 0.68 -13.16
C ARG A 37 1.50 0.38 -12.51
N LEU A 38 0.82 1.43 -12.06
CA LEU A 38 -0.56 1.34 -11.57
C LEU A 38 -1.56 1.53 -12.73
N VAL A 39 -1.15 2.26 -13.76
CA VAL A 39 -1.90 2.48 -14.99
C VAL A 39 -1.00 2.28 -16.21
N GLU A 40 -1.61 2.02 -17.37
CA GLU A 40 -0.92 1.92 -18.66
C GLU A 40 -1.61 2.82 -19.68
N THR A 41 -0.83 3.52 -20.50
CA THR A 41 -1.38 4.36 -21.57
C THR A 41 -1.56 3.53 -22.83
N LYS A 42 -2.82 3.33 -23.25
CA LYS A 42 -3.18 2.66 -24.51
C LYS A 42 -3.50 3.70 -25.58
N SER A 43 -2.76 3.66 -26.69
CA SER A 43 -2.97 4.57 -27.82
C SER A 43 -4.42 4.49 -28.33
N GLY A 44 -5.10 5.62 -28.45
CA GLY A 44 -6.49 5.70 -28.89
C GLY A 44 -7.56 5.36 -27.85
N VAL A 45 -7.20 4.85 -26.66
CA VAL A 45 -8.14 4.47 -25.58
C VAL A 45 -8.03 5.43 -24.39
N GLY A 46 -6.81 5.79 -24.00
CA GLY A 46 -6.55 6.62 -22.82
C GLY A 46 -5.64 5.90 -21.83
N THR A 47 -5.69 6.33 -20.57
CA THR A 47 -4.93 5.68 -19.49
C THR A 47 -5.82 4.66 -18.80
N VAL A 48 -5.43 3.39 -18.75
CA VAL A 48 -6.24 2.33 -18.15
C VAL A 48 -5.57 1.78 -16.90
N VAL A 49 -6.35 1.42 -15.88
CA VAL A 49 -5.81 0.78 -14.68
C VAL A 49 -5.25 -0.60 -15.04
N VAL A 50 -4.04 -0.91 -14.57
CA VAL A 50 -3.42 -2.22 -14.82
C VAL A 50 -4.25 -3.30 -14.13
N ALA A 51 -4.77 -4.23 -14.92
CA ALA A 51 -5.58 -5.35 -14.45
C ALA A 51 -4.80 -6.24 -13.48
N MET A 52 -5.52 -6.76 -12.48
CA MET A 52 -4.99 -7.66 -11.47
C MET A 52 -5.25 -9.10 -11.90
N ALA A 53 -4.31 -9.68 -12.65
CA ALA A 53 -4.36 -11.10 -12.98
C ALA A 53 -3.86 -11.94 -11.80
N GLU A 54 -4.66 -12.89 -11.33
CA GLU A 54 -4.37 -13.72 -10.15
C GLU A 54 -2.99 -14.41 -10.23
N ASP A 55 -2.58 -14.85 -11.43
CA ASP A 55 -1.26 -15.45 -11.69
C ASP A 55 -0.08 -14.53 -11.30
N ASN A 56 -0.29 -13.21 -11.27
CA ASN A 56 0.72 -12.24 -10.86
C ASN A 56 0.79 -12.03 -9.34
N ARG A 57 -0.23 -12.46 -8.58
CA ARG A 57 -0.36 -12.16 -7.15
C ARG A 57 0.86 -12.62 -6.35
N ASN A 58 1.25 -13.87 -6.50
CA ASN A 58 2.41 -14.42 -5.79
C ASN A 58 3.70 -13.68 -6.17
N ARG A 59 3.90 -13.38 -7.45
CA ARG A 59 5.08 -12.60 -7.90
C ARG A 59 5.11 -11.22 -7.26
N ASP A 60 3.98 -10.53 -7.19
CA ASP A 60 3.90 -9.19 -6.62
C ASP A 60 4.20 -9.21 -5.10
N LEU A 61 3.66 -10.18 -4.36
CA LEU A 61 3.94 -10.38 -2.93
C LEU A 61 5.42 -10.73 -2.68
N VAL A 62 5.99 -11.66 -3.44
CA VAL A 62 7.42 -12.03 -3.34
C VAL A 62 8.32 -10.85 -3.68
N THR A 63 7.96 -10.06 -4.69
CA THR A 63 8.70 -8.84 -5.06
C THR A 63 8.68 -7.83 -3.91
N HIS A 64 7.51 -7.57 -3.31
CA HIS A 64 7.40 -6.65 -2.18
C HIS A 64 8.24 -7.12 -0.99
N ARG A 65 8.18 -8.40 -0.65
CA ARG A 65 9.03 -9.00 0.40
C ARG A 65 10.51 -8.83 0.12
N GLY A 66 10.96 -9.08 -1.11
CA GLY A 66 12.37 -8.90 -1.50
C GLY A 66 12.83 -7.44 -1.34
N ILE A 67 11.94 -6.48 -1.61
CA ILE A 67 12.22 -5.05 -1.42
C ILE A 67 12.32 -4.71 0.08
N LEU A 68 11.40 -5.20 0.92
CA LEU A 68 11.49 -5.05 2.37
C LEU A 68 12.79 -5.66 2.93
N GLN A 69 13.21 -6.82 2.42
CA GLN A 69 14.50 -7.42 2.79
C GLN A 69 15.69 -6.58 2.35
N ALA A 70 15.63 -5.96 1.16
CA ALA A 70 16.66 -5.04 0.71
C ALA A 70 16.76 -3.80 1.61
N VAL A 71 15.65 -3.29 2.15
CA VAL A 71 15.64 -2.20 3.15
C VAL A 71 16.46 -2.57 4.39
N LEU A 72 16.35 -3.81 4.86
CA LEU A 72 17.09 -4.32 6.02
C LEU A 72 18.61 -4.46 5.79
N LEU A 73 19.10 -4.30 4.55
CA LEU A 73 20.54 -4.26 4.26
C LEU A 73 21.17 -2.89 4.56
N HIS A 74 20.35 -1.86 4.80
CA HIS A 74 20.81 -0.50 5.08
C HIS A 74 20.75 -0.19 6.57
N GLN A 75 21.58 0.76 7.00
CA GLN A 75 21.47 1.33 8.34
C GLN A 75 20.24 2.26 8.38
N LEU A 76 19.18 1.81 9.04
CA LEU A 76 17.97 2.60 9.23
C LEU A 76 18.13 3.58 10.41
N PRO A 77 17.53 4.78 10.33
CA PRO A 77 17.52 5.73 11.44
C PRO A 77 16.62 5.22 12.57
N PRO A 78 16.91 5.54 13.84
CA PRO A 78 16.00 5.21 14.94
C PRO A 78 14.67 5.95 14.78
N LEU A 79 13.58 5.33 15.21
CA LEU A 79 12.26 5.98 15.14
C LEU A 79 12.17 7.14 16.13
N THR A 80 11.48 8.19 15.70
CA THR A 80 11.13 9.33 16.56
C THR A 80 9.98 8.96 17.50
N ILE A 81 9.78 9.79 18.54
CA ILE A 81 8.62 9.66 19.45
C ILE A 81 7.31 9.85 18.69
N ALA A 82 7.28 10.77 17.72
CA ALA A 82 6.11 11.00 16.88
C ALA A 82 5.77 9.74 16.04
N GLN A 83 6.75 9.17 15.34
CA GLN A 83 6.56 7.94 14.58
C GLN A 83 6.14 6.76 15.45
N HIS A 84 6.68 6.63 16.67
CA HIS A 84 6.21 5.63 17.63
C HIS A 84 4.74 5.85 18.01
N SER A 85 4.35 7.09 18.30
CA SER A 85 2.96 7.45 18.60
C SER A 85 2.03 7.14 17.43
N ASP A 86 2.47 7.39 16.19
CA ASP A 86 1.68 7.11 14.98
C ASP A 86 1.48 5.61 14.77
N ILE A 87 2.47 4.77 15.09
CA ILE A 87 2.35 3.30 15.06
C ILE A 87 1.34 2.82 16.12
N LEU A 88 1.36 3.39 17.33
CA LEU A 88 0.36 3.08 18.35
C LEU A 88 -1.04 3.54 17.94
N ALA A 89 -1.16 4.70 17.31
CA ALA A 89 -2.42 5.19 16.77
C ALA A 89 -2.95 4.27 15.66
N LEU A 90 -2.08 3.76 14.77
CA LEU A 90 -2.43 2.73 13.79
C LEU A 90 -3.03 1.49 14.45
N ALA A 91 -2.42 0.98 15.51
CA ALA A 91 -2.94 -0.17 16.26
C ALA A 91 -4.30 0.13 16.90
N GLY A 92 -4.46 1.32 17.49
CA GLY A 92 -5.74 1.77 18.05
C GLY A 92 -6.85 1.83 17.01
N MET A 93 -6.58 2.46 15.86
CA MET A 93 -7.55 2.53 14.75
C MET A 93 -7.88 1.15 14.19
N ALA A 94 -6.88 0.28 14.01
CA ALA A 94 -7.09 -1.09 13.53
C ALA A 94 -7.94 -1.93 14.49
N SER A 95 -7.85 -1.69 15.80
CA SER A 95 -8.68 -2.40 16.79
C SER A 95 -10.17 -2.08 16.65
N MET A 96 -10.50 -0.90 16.10
CA MET A 96 -11.86 -0.43 15.83
C MET A 96 -12.31 -0.72 14.39
N LEU A 97 -11.45 -1.37 13.58
CA LEU A 97 -11.76 -1.66 12.18
C LEU A 97 -12.96 -2.63 12.09
N GLU A 98 -14.04 -2.15 11.52
CA GLU A 98 -15.19 -2.98 11.13
C GLU A 98 -14.94 -3.64 9.77
N ASP A 99 -15.53 -4.82 9.56
CA ASP A 99 -15.21 -5.64 8.39
C ASP A 99 -15.59 -4.98 7.04
N GLU A 100 -16.57 -4.07 7.03
CA GLU A 100 -17.05 -3.41 5.80
C GLU A 100 -16.44 -2.02 5.56
N ASP A 101 -15.67 -1.48 6.51
CA ASP A 101 -15.19 -0.09 6.49
C ASP A 101 -14.02 0.10 5.52
N ARG A 102 -14.37 0.14 4.23
CA ARG A 102 -13.44 0.27 3.12
C ARG A 102 -12.53 1.49 3.23
N ASP A 103 -13.07 2.60 3.73
CA ASP A 103 -12.31 3.85 3.84
C ASP A 103 -11.27 3.73 4.95
N LEU A 104 -11.64 3.18 6.11
CA LEU A 104 -10.68 2.92 7.19
C LEU A 104 -9.61 1.89 6.80
N HIS A 105 -9.96 0.86 6.05
CA HIS A 105 -9.00 -0.09 5.47
C HIS A 105 -7.93 0.61 4.62
N TYR A 106 -8.36 1.52 3.74
CA TYR A 106 -7.47 2.30 2.89
C TYR A 106 -6.63 3.28 3.72
N ASP A 107 -7.24 3.99 4.67
CA ASP A 107 -6.56 4.96 5.51
C ASP A 107 -5.47 4.34 6.38
N LEU A 108 -5.74 3.16 6.96
CA LEU A 108 -4.74 2.39 7.72
C LEU A 108 -3.54 2.02 6.84
N ARG A 109 -3.80 1.51 5.62
CA ARG A 109 -2.74 1.18 4.65
C ARG A 109 -1.96 2.43 4.23
N ASN A 110 -2.63 3.54 3.97
CA ASN A 110 -2.01 4.80 3.56
C ASN A 110 -1.12 5.39 4.66
N ARG A 111 -1.58 5.39 5.92
CA ARG A 111 -0.77 5.83 7.07
C ARG A 111 0.43 4.92 7.30
N MET A 112 0.26 3.60 7.18
CA MET A 112 1.35 2.64 7.25
C MET A 112 2.39 2.87 6.15
N HIS A 113 1.97 3.13 4.92
CA HIS A 113 2.86 3.49 3.81
C HIS A 113 3.68 4.73 4.16
N ALA A 114 3.03 5.81 4.58
CA ALA A 114 3.69 7.08 4.89
C ALA A 114 4.78 6.91 5.97
N LEU A 115 4.46 6.19 7.06
CA LEU A 115 5.40 5.88 8.14
C LEU A 115 6.61 5.08 7.66
N LEU A 116 6.37 3.97 6.95
CA LEU A 116 7.47 3.10 6.49
C LEU A 116 8.33 3.80 5.42
N ALA A 117 7.70 4.52 4.49
CA ALA A 117 8.41 5.23 3.43
C ALA A 117 9.34 6.34 3.99
N GLU A 118 8.91 7.04 5.05
CA GLU A 118 9.73 8.09 5.68
C GLU A 118 11.00 7.53 6.33
N VAL A 119 10.94 6.30 6.85
CA VAL A 119 12.08 5.63 7.50
C VAL A 119 13.13 5.14 6.50
N ILE A 120 12.75 4.86 5.25
CA ILE A 120 13.67 4.36 4.21
C ILE A 120 14.54 5.52 3.70
N PRO A 121 15.87 5.54 3.97
CA PRO A 121 16.71 6.70 3.65
C PRO A 121 17.00 6.83 2.16
N ASP A 122 17.20 5.71 1.46
CA ASP A 122 17.54 5.69 0.05
C ASP A 122 16.30 5.99 -0.82
N PRO A 123 16.33 7.03 -1.69
CA PRO A 123 15.17 7.43 -2.47
C PRO A 123 14.77 6.41 -3.52
N ILE A 124 15.72 5.67 -4.12
CA ILE A 124 15.41 4.65 -5.13
C ILE A 124 14.68 3.48 -4.46
N LEU A 125 15.15 3.06 -3.29
CA LEU A 125 14.54 2.00 -2.52
C LEU A 125 13.19 2.42 -1.96
N ARG A 126 13.03 3.68 -1.55
CA ARG A 126 11.75 4.25 -1.09
C ARG A 126 10.71 4.29 -2.21
N ASP A 127 11.09 4.71 -3.41
CA ASP A 127 10.22 4.69 -4.59
C ASP A 127 9.81 3.25 -4.94
N THR A 128 10.77 2.32 -4.89
CA THR A 128 10.54 0.90 -5.19
C THR A 128 9.65 0.22 -4.13
N PHE A 129 9.86 0.53 -2.86
CA PHE A 129 8.98 0.15 -1.75
C PHE A 129 7.57 0.68 -1.98
N SER A 130 7.42 1.97 -2.27
CA SER A 130 6.12 2.60 -2.49
C SER A 130 5.35 1.94 -3.64
N ALA A 131 6.02 1.72 -4.78
CA ALA A 131 5.40 1.09 -5.93
C ALA A 131 4.95 -0.36 -5.64
N SER A 132 5.76 -1.14 -4.91
CA SER A 132 5.40 -2.52 -4.55
C SER A 132 4.32 -2.57 -3.46
N PHE A 133 4.38 -1.69 -2.46
CA PHE A 133 3.40 -1.57 -1.39
C PHE A 133 2.00 -1.34 -1.95
N TRP A 134 1.84 -0.37 -2.85
CA TRP A 134 0.54 -0.08 -3.44
C TRP A 134 0.00 -1.23 -4.31
N ARG A 135 0.86 -2.08 -4.88
CA ARG A 135 0.40 -3.33 -5.53
C ARG A 135 -0.17 -4.32 -4.51
N VAL A 136 0.47 -4.50 -3.36
CA VAL A 136 -0.05 -5.34 -2.26
C VAL A 136 -1.36 -4.79 -1.70
N VAL A 137 -1.47 -3.46 -1.53
CA VAL A 137 -2.73 -2.81 -1.13
C VAL A 137 -3.85 -3.13 -2.11
N ARG A 138 -3.59 -3.12 -3.43
CA ARG A 138 -4.62 -3.49 -4.40
C ARG A 138 -5.12 -4.92 -4.19
N TRP A 139 -4.23 -5.89 -3.93
CA TRP A 139 -4.62 -7.27 -3.57
C TRP A 139 -5.48 -7.30 -2.31
N HIS A 140 -5.08 -6.57 -1.26
CA HIS A 140 -5.88 -6.42 -0.05
C HIS A 140 -7.28 -5.85 -0.33
N MET A 141 -7.40 -4.85 -1.21
CA MET A 141 -8.70 -4.26 -1.55
C MET A 141 -9.58 -5.20 -2.39
N GLN A 142 -8.98 -6.07 -3.19
CA GLN A 142 -9.69 -7.14 -3.90
C GLN A 142 -10.16 -8.23 -2.93
N ASP A 143 -9.33 -8.60 -1.96
CA ASP A 143 -9.71 -9.53 -0.88
C ASP A 143 -10.86 -8.95 -0.07
N LEU A 144 -10.79 -7.68 0.33
CA LEU A 144 -11.89 -7.00 1.04
C LEU A 144 -13.21 -7.03 0.26
N ALA A 145 -13.15 -6.91 -1.07
CA ALA A 145 -14.34 -7.00 -1.91
C ALA A 145 -14.94 -8.42 -1.95
N SER A 146 -14.14 -9.46 -1.72
CA SER A 146 -14.53 -10.87 -1.87
C SER A 146 -14.80 -11.57 -0.53
N ASP A 147 -13.98 -11.29 0.48
CA ASP A 147 -14.03 -11.79 1.85
C ASP A 147 -13.66 -10.65 2.83
N LYS A 148 -14.68 -9.89 3.21
CA LYS A 148 -14.55 -8.74 4.11
C LYS A 148 -13.93 -9.11 5.45
N LYS A 149 -14.42 -10.19 6.05
CA LYS A 149 -14.01 -10.63 7.38
C LYS A 149 -12.56 -11.10 7.37
N GLY A 150 -12.17 -11.93 6.40
CA GLY A 150 -10.78 -12.39 6.25
C GLY A 150 -9.81 -11.24 5.99
N ALA A 151 -10.20 -10.27 5.15
CA ALA A 151 -9.38 -9.09 4.89
C ALA A 151 -9.21 -8.20 6.14
N ALA A 152 -10.28 -7.97 6.91
CA ALA A 152 -10.23 -7.22 8.17
C ALA A 152 -9.37 -7.92 9.21
N GLU A 153 -9.52 -9.23 9.38
CA GLU A 153 -8.66 -10.03 10.26
C GLU A 153 -7.18 -9.97 9.85
N THR A 154 -6.89 -10.12 8.55
CA THR A 154 -5.53 -10.03 8.01
C THR A 154 -4.90 -8.67 8.32
N LEU A 155 -5.61 -7.57 8.06
CA LEU A 155 -5.09 -6.22 8.34
C LEU A 155 -4.91 -5.98 9.85
N ARG A 156 -5.86 -6.40 10.68
CA ARG A 156 -5.74 -6.32 12.15
C ARG A 156 -4.52 -7.09 12.65
N ASN A 157 -4.29 -8.30 12.14
CA ASN A 157 -3.16 -9.13 12.51
C ASN A 157 -1.83 -8.51 12.08
N LEU A 158 -1.73 -7.99 10.85
CA LEU A 158 -0.54 -7.30 10.37
C LEU A 158 -0.21 -6.10 11.25
N ILE A 159 -1.16 -5.20 11.50
CA ILE A 159 -0.92 -4.00 12.31
C ILE A 159 -0.56 -4.36 13.75
N ARG A 160 -1.17 -5.42 14.31
CA ARG A 160 -0.80 -5.93 15.64
C ARG A 160 0.65 -6.43 15.68
N HIS A 161 1.11 -7.14 14.65
CA HIS A 161 2.51 -7.57 14.55
C HIS A 161 3.45 -6.36 14.46
N ILE A 162 3.13 -5.40 13.60
CA ILE A 162 3.92 -4.16 13.43
C ILE A 162 4.02 -3.39 14.76
N ALA A 163 2.93 -3.31 15.52
CA ALA A 163 2.92 -2.62 16.81
C ALA A 163 3.70 -3.35 17.93
N GLY A 164 4.08 -4.62 17.71
CA GLY A 164 4.88 -5.41 18.64
C GLY A 164 6.39 -5.15 18.56
N TYR A 165 6.83 -4.24 17.70
CA TYR A 165 8.24 -3.91 17.51
C TYR A 165 8.90 -3.31 18.76
N THR A 166 10.22 -3.45 18.83
CA THR A 166 11.05 -2.87 19.89
C THR A 166 11.07 -1.34 19.77
N PRO A 167 10.66 -0.57 20.80
CA PRO A 167 10.59 0.88 20.70
C PRO A 167 11.89 1.53 20.23
N ARG A 168 11.77 2.47 19.30
CA ARG A 168 12.89 3.19 18.64
C ARG A 168 13.73 2.36 17.67
N ASP A 169 13.48 1.06 17.49
CA ASP A 169 14.18 0.21 16.54
C ASP A 169 13.39 0.09 15.22
N SER A 170 13.83 0.83 14.20
CA SER A 170 13.26 0.75 12.86
C SER A 170 13.61 -0.55 12.15
N THR A 171 14.74 -1.18 12.46
CA THR A 171 15.11 -2.47 11.85
C THR A 171 14.15 -3.55 12.33
N ASP A 172 13.84 -3.55 13.63
CA ASP A 172 12.84 -4.43 14.21
C ASP A 172 11.43 -4.17 13.67
N LEU A 173 11.05 -2.89 13.49
CA LEU A 173 9.79 -2.53 12.82
C LEU A 173 9.65 -3.20 11.45
N PHE A 174 10.66 -3.11 10.58
CA PHE A 174 10.62 -3.73 9.26
C PHE A 174 10.62 -5.26 9.31
N ARG A 175 11.25 -5.88 10.32
CA ARG A 175 11.11 -7.33 10.55
C ARG A 175 9.69 -7.70 10.93
N CYS A 176 9.06 -6.96 11.84
CA CYS A 176 7.65 -7.17 12.19
C CYS A 176 6.71 -7.02 11.00
N VAL A 177 6.98 -6.09 10.06
CA VAL A 177 6.24 -5.97 8.80
C VAL A 177 6.39 -7.24 7.96
N ILE A 178 7.63 -7.68 7.71
CA ILE A 178 7.90 -8.88 6.90
C ILE A 178 7.24 -10.12 7.52
N ASP A 179 7.38 -10.31 8.82
CA ASP A 179 6.81 -11.47 9.53
C ASP A 179 5.28 -11.42 9.54
N GLY A 180 4.69 -10.23 9.71
CA GLY A 180 3.24 -10.03 9.66
C GLY A 180 2.64 -10.28 8.28
N GLU A 181 3.37 -10.02 7.19
CA GLU A 181 2.95 -10.35 5.83
C GLU A 181 3.09 -11.84 5.49
N LEU A 182 3.90 -12.58 6.25
CA LEU A 182 4.13 -14.01 6.09
C LEU A 182 3.22 -14.89 6.96
N ALA A 183 2.58 -14.30 7.96
CA ALA A 183 1.66 -15.03 8.82
C ALA A 183 0.52 -15.61 7.95
N PRO A 184 0.30 -16.94 7.94
CA PRO A 184 -0.88 -17.49 7.29
C PRO A 184 -2.11 -16.82 7.90
N ALA A 185 -3.05 -16.38 7.06
CA ALA A 185 -4.38 -16.02 7.54
C ALA A 185 -4.88 -17.19 8.40
N GLY A 186 -5.14 -16.91 9.68
CA GLY A 186 -5.25 -17.93 10.72
C GLY A 186 -6.13 -19.11 10.32
N ILE A 187 -5.64 -20.31 10.62
CA ILE A 187 -6.45 -21.54 10.70
C ILE A 187 -7.24 -21.49 12.01
#